data_AF-A0A9P8PZB5-F1
#
_entry.id   AF-A0A9P8PZB5-F1
#
_cell.length_a   1.000
_cell.length_b   1.000
_cell.length_c   1.000
_cell.angle_alpha   90.00
_cell.angle_beta   90.00
_cell.angle_gamma   90.00
#
_symmetry.space_group_name_H-M   'P 1'
#
loop_
_entity.id
_entity.type
_entity.pdbx_description
1 polymer ?
#
loop_
_entity_poly.entity_id
_entity_poly.type
_entity_poly.pdbx_seq_one_letter_code
_entity_poly.pdbx_strand_id
1 'polypeptide(L)'
;CAQSLAKAIAQFNLEPELKNITPAGLEAIETYEPALDNTIDQYNVEIADLIKRLVAEPAVHTLLEEKGNEFYILDSAKYFFEHLDRIFGEDYLPSVEDVLRTRKQTSGIYDTKFQ
;
A
#
# COMPACT_ATOMS: atom_id res chain seq x y z
N CYS A 1 3.74 0.67 -0.76
CA CYS A 1 3.20 1.40 0.42
C CYS A 1 2.95 0.48 1.61
N ALA A 2 2.21 -0.62 1.45
CA ALA A 2 1.96 -1.56 2.55
C ALA A 2 3.26 -2.11 3.17
N GLN A 3 4.23 -2.53 2.35
CA GLN A 3 5.56 -2.92 2.82
C GLN A 3 6.30 -1.79 3.58
N SER A 4 6.19 -0.54 3.11
CA SER A 4 6.78 0.61 3.81
C SER A 4 6.17 0.80 5.20
N LEU A 5 4.85 0.61 5.33
CA LEU A 5 4.16 0.64 6.62
C LEU A 5 4.63 -0.49 7.54
N ALA A 6 4.68 -1.73 7.05
CA ALA A 6 5.15 -2.87 7.83
C ALA A 6 6.57 -2.63 8.38
N LYS A 7 7.47 -2.11 7.53
CA LYS A 7 8.83 -1.73 7.93
C LYS A 7 8.86 -0.59 8.94
N ALA A 8 8.02 0.42 8.78
CA ALA A 8 7.94 1.53 9.71
C ALA A 8 7.43 1.07 11.09
N ILE A 9 6.43 0.20 11.14
CA ILE A 9 5.91 -0.37 12.39
C ILE A 9 7.02 -1.10 13.16
N ALA A 10 7.82 -1.92 12.48
CA ALA A 10 8.98 -2.58 13.07
C ALA A 10 10.03 -1.55 13.54
N GLN A 11 10.32 -0.53 12.72
CA GLN A 11 11.28 0.54 13.05
C GLN A 11 10.89 1.32 14.32
N PHE A 12 9.59 1.61 14.51
CA PHE A 12 9.09 2.36 15.65
C PHE A 12 8.63 1.49 16.83
N ASN A 13 8.79 0.16 16.74
CA ASN A 13 8.36 -0.81 17.76
C ASN A 13 6.86 -0.72 18.10
N LEU A 14 6.00 -0.52 17.10
CA LEU A 14 4.54 -0.39 17.27
C LEU A 14 3.80 -1.74 17.22
N GLU A 15 4.52 -2.85 16.99
CA GLU A 15 3.99 -4.22 16.98
C GLU A 15 3.07 -4.56 18.18
N PRO A 16 3.40 -4.24 19.45
CA PRO A 16 2.55 -4.59 20.59
C PRO A 16 1.24 -3.78 20.67
N GLU A 17 1.13 -2.68 19.92
CA GLU A 17 -0.09 -1.84 19.89
C GLU A 17 -1.12 -2.36 18.89
N LEU A 18 -0.71 -3.22 17.96
CA LEU A 18 -1.57 -3.80 16.94
C LEU A 18 -2.45 -4.90 17.52
N LYS A 19 -3.75 -4.88 17.18
CA LYS A 19 -4.74 -5.82 17.76
C LYS A 19 -5.34 -6.76 16.71
N ASN A 20 -5.36 -6.34 15.47
CA ASN A 20 -6.06 -6.96 14.35
C ASN A 20 -5.11 -7.66 13.36
N ILE A 21 -3.80 -7.56 13.57
CA ILE A 21 -2.79 -8.24 12.76
C ILE A 21 -1.80 -9.00 13.65
N THR A 22 -1.42 -10.20 13.21
CA THR A 22 -0.39 -11.01 13.87
C THR A 22 1.00 -10.66 13.35
N PRO A 23 2.08 -10.93 14.10
CA PRO A 23 3.45 -10.72 13.63
C PRO A 23 3.73 -11.46 12.30
N ALA A 24 3.20 -12.68 12.14
CA ALA A 24 3.30 -13.44 10.89
C ALA A 24 2.57 -12.74 9.72
N GLY A 25 1.48 -12.03 10.00
CA GLY A 25 0.77 -11.23 8.99
C GLY A 25 1.58 -10.02 8.51
N LEU A 26 2.31 -9.36 9.41
CA LEU A 26 3.23 -8.28 9.05
C LEU A 26 4.37 -8.79 8.16
N GLU A 27 4.97 -9.92 8.53
CA GLU A 27 6.03 -10.57 7.75
C GLU A 27 5.53 -10.99 6.36
N ALA A 28 4.30 -11.51 6.26
CA ALA A 28 3.68 -11.85 4.99
C ALA A 28 3.49 -10.62 4.09
N ILE A 29 3.06 -9.48 4.64
CA ILE A 29 2.96 -8.22 3.88
C ILE A 29 4.34 -7.75 3.42
N GLU A 30 5.35 -7.85 4.28
CA GLU A 30 6.71 -7.38 3.99
C GLU A 30 7.38 -8.18 2.87
N THR A 31 7.24 -9.50 2.91
CA THR A 31 7.90 -10.44 1.99
C THR A 31 7.10 -10.73 0.72
N TYR A 32 5.85 -10.24 0.63
CA TYR A 32 5.02 -10.44 -0.55
C TYR A 32 5.61 -9.75 -1.79
N GLU A 33 5.91 -10.54 -2.82
CA GLU A 33 6.28 -10.05 -4.15
C GLU A 33 5.14 -10.35 -5.13
N PRO A 34 4.53 -9.32 -5.76
CA PRO A 34 3.52 -9.55 -6.79
C PRO A 34 4.17 -10.18 -8.02
N ALA A 35 3.49 -11.15 -8.62
CA ALA A 35 3.90 -11.71 -9.91
C ALA A 35 3.94 -10.59 -10.97
N LEU A 36 5.02 -10.53 -11.74
CA LEU A 36 5.23 -9.56 -12.82
C LEU A 36 4.61 -10.03 -14.15
N ASP A 37 3.92 -11.17 -14.16
CA ASP A 37 3.27 -11.64 -15.37
C ASP A 37 2.07 -10.74 -15.69
N ASN A 38 1.98 -10.33 -16.96
CA ASN A 38 0.92 -9.43 -17.45
C ASN A 38 -0.45 -10.13 -17.54
N THR A 39 -0.61 -11.31 -16.93
CA THR A 39 -1.89 -11.96 -16.72
C THR A 39 -2.54 -11.27 -15.53
N ILE A 40 -3.56 -10.47 -15.85
CA ILE A 40 -4.38 -9.72 -14.90
C ILE A 40 -5.19 -10.73 -14.07
N ASP A 41 -4.54 -11.48 -13.19
CA ASP A 41 -5.20 -12.47 -12.35
C ASP A 41 -4.97 -12.05 -10.91
N GLN A 42 -5.94 -11.27 -10.41
CA GLN A 42 -6.31 -11.06 -9.02
C GLN A 42 -5.17 -10.93 -7.99
N TYR A 43 -5.09 -9.77 -7.33
CA TYR A 43 -4.25 -9.63 -6.12
C TYR A 43 -4.56 -10.76 -5.12
N ASN A 44 -3.54 -11.22 -4.40
CA ASN A 44 -3.73 -12.25 -3.38
C ASN A 44 -4.73 -11.73 -2.32
N VAL A 45 -5.88 -12.40 -2.20
CA VAL A 45 -6.99 -12.03 -1.32
C VAL A 45 -6.57 -12.03 0.15
N GLU A 46 -5.71 -12.96 0.56
CA GLU A 46 -5.20 -13.05 1.93
C GLU A 46 -4.32 -11.82 2.26
N ILE A 47 -3.44 -11.43 1.33
CA ILE A 47 -2.59 -10.26 1.50
C ILE A 47 -3.43 -8.97 1.49
N ALA A 48 -4.44 -8.89 0.63
CA ALA A 48 -5.36 -7.76 0.61
C ALA A 48 -6.09 -7.59 1.95
N ASP A 49 -6.60 -8.68 2.53
CA ASP A 49 -7.24 -8.66 3.85
C ASP A 49 -6.26 -8.24 4.96
N LEU A 50 -5.04 -8.75 4.93
CA LEU A 50 -3.98 -8.33 5.87
C LEU A 50 -3.67 -6.83 5.76
N ILE A 51 -3.59 -6.28 4.54
CA ILE A 51 -3.37 -4.85 4.31
C ILE A 51 -4.56 -4.03 4.84
N LYS A 52 -5.80 -4.48 4.62
CA LYS A 52 -6.99 -3.80 5.17
C LYS A 52 -6.96 -3.76 6.69
N ARG A 53 -6.65 -4.89 7.33
CA ARG A 53 -6.54 -4.98 8.80
C ARG A 53 -5.43 -4.08 9.33
N LEU A 54 -4.27 -4.07 8.67
CA LEU A 54 -3.14 -3.23 9.04
C LEU A 54 -3.51 -1.74 8.99
N VAL A 55 -4.12 -1.30 7.90
CA VAL A 55 -4.50 0.11 7.69
C VAL A 55 -5.61 0.54 8.64
N ALA A 56 -6.51 -0.36 9.03
CA ALA A 56 -7.58 -0.07 10.00
C ALA A 56 -7.06 0.15 11.44
N GLU A 57 -5.78 -0.12 11.72
CA GLU A 57 -5.21 0.07 13.05
C GLU A 57 -5.05 1.56 13.39
N PRO A 58 -5.54 2.01 14.57
CA PRO A 58 -5.33 3.38 15.04
C PRO A 58 -3.84 3.76 15.09
N ALA A 59 -2.98 2.83 15.50
CA ALA A 59 -1.53 3.04 15.57
C ALA A 59 -0.93 3.38 14.19
N VAL A 60 -1.47 2.81 13.11
CA VAL A 60 -1.01 3.10 11.74
C VAL A 60 -1.44 4.49 11.30
N HIS A 61 -2.65 4.92 11.65
CA HIS A 61 -3.10 6.29 11.40
C HIS A 61 -2.24 7.31 12.14
N THR A 62 -1.98 7.11 13.44
CA THR A 62 -1.11 7.98 14.24
C THR A 62 0.32 8.00 13.68
N LEU A 63 0.86 6.84 13.30
CA LEU A 63 2.18 6.75 12.67
C LEU A 63 2.26 7.57 11.38
N LEU A 64 1.23 7.51 10.53
CA LEU A 64 1.18 8.29 9.28
C LEU A 64 1.10 9.79 9.53
N GLU A 65 0.37 10.22 10.56
CA GLU A 65 0.19 11.64 10.88
C GLU A 65 1.41 12.24 11.58
N GLU A 66 1.98 11.54 12.56
CA GLU A 66 3.06 12.06 13.40
C GLU A 66 4.45 11.78 12.82
N LYS A 67 4.60 10.67 12.08
CA LYS A 67 5.89 10.12 11.65
C LYS A 67 5.98 9.86 10.15
N GLY A 68 4.98 10.25 9.37
CA GLY A 68 4.96 10.04 7.91
C GLY A 68 6.14 10.70 7.17
N ASN A 69 6.83 11.66 7.78
CA ASN A 69 8.04 12.30 7.27
C ASN A 69 9.36 11.64 7.75
N GLU A 70 9.31 10.69 8.69
CA GLU A 70 10.46 9.99 9.25
C GLU A 70 10.79 8.68 8.51
N PHE A 71 9.96 8.25 7.57
CA PHE A 71 10.19 7.09 6.71
C PHE A 71 9.68 7.33 5.29
N TYR A 72 10.15 6.50 4.35
CA TYR A 72 9.71 6.61 2.96
C TYR A 72 8.33 6.00 2.75
N ILE A 73 7.34 6.86 2.49
CA ILE A 73 6.02 6.47 2.02
C ILE A 73 5.61 7.36 0.83
N LEU A 74 4.76 6.84 -0.07
CA LEU A 74 4.22 7.66 -1.15
C LEU A 74 3.22 8.66 -0.59
N ASP A 75 3.25 9.90 -1.09
CA ASP A 75 2.26 10.93 -0.74
C ASP A 75 0.83 10.48 -1.07
N SER A 76 0.66 9.70 -2.15
CA SER A 76 -0.62 9.12 -2.54
C SER A 76 -1.06 7.92 -1.69
N ALA A 77 -0.26 7.46 -0.73
CA ALA A 77 -0.58 6.29 0.08
C ALA A 77 -1.89 6.46 0.85
N LYS A 78 -2.13 7.64 1.45
CA LYS A 78 -3.38 7.93 2.16
C LYS A 78 -4.62 7.73 1.28
N TYR A 79 -4.57 8.27 0.05
CA TYR A 79 -5.65 8.09 -0.92
C TYR A 79 -5.92 6.61 -1.22
N PHE A 80 -4.89 5.81 -1.47
CA PHE A 80 -5.08 4.39 -1.75
C PHE A 80 -5.59 3.62 -0.52
N PHE A 81 -5.12 3.97 0.67
CA PHE A 81 -5.55 3.36 1.94
C PHE A 81 -7.02 3.62 2.27
N GLU A 82 -7.53 4.81 1.95
CA GLU A 82 -8.95 5.15 2.12
C GLU A 82 -9.86 4.41 1.12
N HIS A 83 -9.31 3.90 0.02
CA HIS A 83 -10.06 3.25 -1.07
C HIS A 83 -9.74 1.77 -1.23
N LEU A 84 -9.15 1.11 -0.22
CA LEU A 84 -8.75 -0.29 -0.29
C LEU A 84 -9.90 -1.23 -0.65
N ASP A 85 -11.12 -0.97 -0.18
CA ASP A 85 -12.28 -1.82 -0.49
C ASP A 85 -12.64 -1.81 -1.98
N ARG A 86 -12.52 -0.64 -2.61
CA ARG A 86 -12.77 -0.48 -4.05
C ARG A 86 -11.63 -1.06 -4.88
N ILE A 87 -10.38 -0.83 -4.46
CA ILE A 87 -9.18 -1.28 -5.16
C ILE A 87 -9.04 -2.80 -5.08
N PHE A 88 -9.36 -3.37 -3.92
CA PHE A 88 -9.46 -4.82 -3.71
C PHE A 88 -10.87 -5.36 -3.98
N GLY A 89 -11.61 -4.75 -4.91
CA GLY A 89 -12.83 -5.33 -5.47
C GLY A 89 -12.51 -6.25 -6.65
N GLU A 90 -13.35 -7.25 -6.90
CA GLU A 90 -13.19 -8.12 -8.09
C GLU A 90 -13.44 -7.34 -9.38
N ASP A 91 -14.39 -6.39 -9.35
CA ASP A 91 -14.74 -5.52 -10.48
C ASP A 91 -14.02 -4.17 -10.43
N TYR A 92 -12.80 -4.12 -9.86
CA TYR A 92 -12.05 -2.87 -9.74
C TYR A 92 -11.71 -2.29 -11.13
N LEU A 93 -12.31 -1.14 -11.44
CA LEU A 93 -11.96 -0.31 -12.57
C LEU A 93 -11.25 0.96 -12.07
N PRO A 94 -9.98 1.19 -12.44
CA PRO A 94 -9.25 2.39 -12.03
C PRO A 94 -9.95 3.67 -12.51
N SER A 95 -10.12 4.61 -11.59
CA SER A 95 -10.59 5.96 -11.90
C SER A 95 -9.45 6.81 -12.50
N VAL A 96 -9.82 7.96 -13.07
CA VAL A 96 -8.81 8.95 -13.50
C VAL A 96 -7.91 9.36 -12.33
N GLU A 97 -8.47 9.48 -11.12
CA GLU A 97 -7.69 9.84 -9.94
C GLU A 97 -6.73 8.74 -9.50
N ASP A 98 -7.13 7.46 -9.61
CA ASP A 98 -6.22 6.34 -9.39
C ASP A 98 -5.03 6.42 -10.33
N VAL A 99 -5.30 6.60 -11.62
CA VAL A 99 -4.27 6.69 -12.66
C VAL A 99 -3.31 7.85 -12.37
N LEU A 100 -3.83 9.05 -12.04
CA LEU A 100 -3.02 10.23 -11.74
C LEU A 100 -2.17 10.07 -10.47
N ARG A 101 -2.63 9.28 -9.50
CA ARG A 101 -1.95 9.05 -8.21
C ARG A 101 -1.03 7.83 -8.20
N THR A 102 -1.13 6.95 -9.20
CA THR A 102 -0.19 5.84 -9.37
C THR A 102 1.18 6.34 -9.77
N ARG A 103 2.22 5.67 -9.28
CA ARG A 103 3.60 5.98 -9.64
C ARG A 103 4.06 5.03 -10.74
N LYS A 104 4.36 5.57 -11.92
CA LYS A 104 5.19 4.90 -12.91
C LYS A 104 6.60 5.47 -12.79
N GLN A 105 7.57 4.61 -12.45
CA GLN A 105 8.97 5.05 -12.44
C GLN A 105 9.38 5.42 -13.87
N THR A 106 9.83 6.65 -14.07
CA THR A 106 10.38 7.09 -15.35
C THR A 106 11.80 6.60 -15.48
N SER A 107 12.09 5.76 -16.48
CA SER A 107 13.45 5.39 -16.86
C SER A 107 13.77 5.99 -18.22
N GLY A 108 14.71 6.93 -18.31
CA GLY A 108 15.09 7.59 -19.57
C GLY A 108 14.36 8.91 -19.84
N ILE A 109 14.56 9.46 -21.05
CA ILE A 109 13.98 10.73 -21.51
C ILE A 109 12.99 10.41 -22.64
N TYR A 110 11.75 10.88 -22.52
CA TYR A 110 10.69 10.66 -23.51
C TYR A 110 10.05 11.99 -23.90
N ASP A 111 9.95 12.27 -25.21
CA ASP A 111 9.21 13.43 -25.73
C ASP A 111 7.77 13.04 -26.06
N THR A 112 6.80 13.74 -25.46
CA THR A 112 5.38 13.61 -25.79
C THR A 112 4.91 14.87 -26.51
N LYS A 113 4.48 14.75 -27.76
CA LYS A 113 3.89 15.85 -28.54
C LYS A 113 2.36 15.77 -28.50
N PHE A 114 1.71 16.86 -28.12
CA PHE A 114 0.25 17.00 -28.19
C PHE A 114 -0.10 17.78 -29.47
N GLN A 115 -1.07 17.30 -30.27
CA GLN A 115 -1.63 17.98 -31.43
C GLN A 115 -2.94 18.69 -31.07
#